data_AF-A0A5C7R505-F1
#
_entry.id   AF-A0A5C7R505-F1
#
_cell.length_a   1.000
_cell.length_b   1.000
_cell.length_c   1.000
_cell.angle_alpha   90.00
_cell.angle_beta   90.00
_cell.angle_gamma   90.00
#
_symmetry.space_group_name_H-M   'P 1'
#
loop_
_entity.id
_entity.type
_entity.pdbx_description
1 polymer ?
#
loop_
_entity_poly.entity_id
_entity_poly.type
_entity_poly.pdbx_seq_one_letter_code
_entity_poly.pdbx_strand_id
1 'polypeptide(L)' 'MARIAGINLPVQKHVVIGLTAIYGIGSTRAADICKAANITP' A
#
# COMPACT_ATOMS: atom_id res chain seq x y z
N MET A 1 -1.51 -12.80 -0.21
CA MET A 1 -0.39 -12.26 -1.00
C MET A 1 -0.99 -11.31 -2.04
N ALA A 2 -0.96 -10.01 -1.77
CA ALA A 2 -1.49 -9.03 -2.71
C ALA A 2 -0.40 -8.73 -3.76
N ARG A 3 -0.73 -8.84 -5.04
CA ARG A 3 0.18 -8.48 -6.14
C ARG A 3 -0.35 -7.22 -6.79
N ILE A 4 0.39 -6.13 -6.66
CA ILE A 4 -0.02 -4.80 -7.13
C ILE A 4 1.09 -4.30 -8.06
N ALA A 5 0.74 -3.86 -9.28
CA ALA A 5 1.70 -3.35 -10.28
C ALA A 5 2.90 -4.27 -10.56
N GLY A 6 2.74 -5.59 -10.47
CA GLY A 6 3.80 -6.58 -10.76
C GLY A 6 4.69 -6.97 -9.57
N ILE A 7 4.53 -6.32 -8.41
CA ILE A 7 5.30 -6.58 -7.18
C ILE A 7 4.44 -7.21 -6.08
N ASN A 8 5.09 -7.99 -5.22
CA ASN A 8 4.45 -8.69 -4.12
C ASN A 8 4.46 -7.82 -2.87
N LEU A 9 3.27 -7.46 -2.38
CA LEU A 9 3.12 -6.72 -1.13
C LEU A 9 3.35 -7.66 0.06
N PRO A 10 4.09 -7.23 1.11
CA PRO A 10 4.23 -8.00 2.34
C PRO A 10 2.86 -8.28 2.98
N VAL A 11 2.63 -9.53 3.36
CA VAL A 11 1.33 -10.06 3.81
C VAL A 11 0.99 -9.82 5.29
N GLN A 12 1.95 -9.38 6.10
CA GLN A 12 1.78 -9.14 7.54
C GLN A 12 2.18 -7.70 7.92
N LYS A 13 1.75 -6.72 7.12
CA LYS A 13 1.94 -5.29 7.43
C LYS A 13 0.67 -4.52 7.13
N HIS A 14 0.52 -3.39 7.83
CA HIS A 14 -0.49 -2.38 7.51
C HIS A 14 -0.42 -2.00 6.03
N VAL A 15 -1.58 -1.88 5.38
CA VAL A 15 -1.67 -1.66 3.93
C VAL A 15 -0.90 -0.40 3.51
N VAL A 16 -0.91 0.64 4.36
CA VAL A 16 -0.12 1.87 4.18
C VAL A 16 1.36 1.56 3.99
N ILE A 17 1.94 0.70 4.83
CA ILE A 17 3.36 0.33 4.75
C ILE A 17 3.61 -0.61 3.58
N GLY A 18 2.68 -1.54 3.32
CA GLY A 18 2.74 -2.40 2.15
C GLY A 18 2.87 -1.60 0.85
N LEU A 19 2.02 -0.58 0.67
CA LEU A 19 2.00 0.28 -0.50
C LEU A 19 3.30 1.07 -0.70
N THR A 20 4.05 1.39 0.37
CA THR A 20 5.36 2.06 0.23
C THR A 20 6.47 1.20 -0.38
N ALA A 21 6.26 -0.11 -0.49
CA ALA A 21 7.16 -0.99 -1.24
C ALA A 21 7.03 -0.80 -2.76
N ILE A 22 5.99 -0.09 -3.22
CA ILE A 22 5.76 0.21 -4.63
C ILE A 22 6.57 1.45 -5.01
N TYR A 23 7.45 1.29 -6.01
CA TYR A 23 8.26 2.40 -6.51
C TYR A 23 7.36 3.57 -6.97
N GLY A 24 7.61 4.76 -6.41
CA GLY A 24 6.81 5.96 -6.67
C GLY A 24 5.60 6.17 -5.75
N ILE A 25 5.34 5.25 -4.80
CA ILE A 25 4.34 5.43 -3.73
C ILE A 25 5.06 5.67 -2.40
N GLY A 26 5.05 6.92 -1.95
CA GLY A 26 5.51 7.30 -0.60
C GLY A 26 4.40 7.18 0.45
N SER A 27 4.71 7.53 1.70
CA SER A 27 3.77 7.48 2.83
C SER A 27 2.51 8.33 2.62
N THR A 28 2.64 9.52 2.02
CA THR A 28 1.50 10.41 1.71
C THR A 28 0.55 9.77 0.70
N ARG A 29 1.08 9.28 -0.43
CA ARG A 29 0.28 8.60 -1.46
C ARG A 29 -0.34 7.31 -0.93
N ALA A 30 0.39 6.56 -0.11
CA ALA A 30 -0.14 5.36 0.53
C ALA A 30 -1.33 5.67 1.45
N ALA A 31 -1.24 6.75 2.25
CA ALA A 31 -2.35 7.19 3.10
C ALA A 31 -3.56 7.66 2.28
N ASP A 32 -3.36 8.44 1.21
CA ASP A 32 -4.43 8.89 0.31
C ASP A 32 -5.12 7.72 -0.39
N ILE A 33 -4.35 6.72 -0.85
CA ILE A 33 -4.89 5.50 -1.48
C ILE A 33 -5.70 4.69 -0.46
N CYS A 34 -5.20 4.50 0.77
CA CYS A 34 -5.97 3.82 1.81
C CYS A 34 -7.26 4.57 2.14
N LYS A 35 -7.22 5.91 2.18
CA LYS A 35 -8.39 6.74 2.44
C LYS A 35 -9.41 6.68 1.30
N ALA A 36 -8.95 6.73 0.05
CA ALA A 36 -9.79 6.61 -1.14
C ALA A 36 -10.39 5.20 -1.28
N ALA A 37 -9.64 4.17 -0.88
CA ALA A 37 -10.08 2.78 -0.87
C ALA A 37 -10.93 2.42 0.36
N ASN A 38 -11.16 3.37 1.29
CA ASN A 38 -11.88 3.15 2.55
C ASN A 38 -11.27 2.02 3.41
N ILE A 39 -9.95 1.87 3.34
CA ILE A 39 -9.19 0.86 4.09
C ILE A 39 -8.68 1.53 5.36
N THR A 40 -9.13 1.02 6.52
CA THR A 40 -8.60 1.43 7.82
C THR A 40 -7.13 1.00 7.95
N PRO A 41 -6.22 1.92 8.31
CA PRO A 41 -4.78 1.72 8.24
C PRO A 41 -4.27 0.53 9.04
#